data_AF-A0A932Q4P6-F1
#
_entry.id   AF-A0A932Q4P6-F1
#
_cell.length_a   1.000
_cell.length_b   1.000
_cell.length_c   1.000
_cell.angle_alpha   90.00
_cell.angle_beta   90.00
_cell.angle_gamma   90.00
#
_symmetry.space_group_name_H-M   'P 1'
#
loop_
_entity.id
_entity.type
_entity.pdbx_description
1 polymer ?
#
loop_
_entity_poly.entity_id
_entity_poly.type
_entity_poly.pdbx_seq_one_letter_code
_entity_poly.pdbx_strand_id
1 'polypeptide(L)'
;MALKTRYSPLQHFTLNNVMTSFGELPPRNKVIALSIVGGVLLLLFLFPLSLLSGKVNSFKKEISVAQKDYSQILDKISAYQNVKGDIAAMEDRFGRSGGSLTSKIENMAKQNNLTVDQLKEKAPQETDYLEINSVEAKFSNISLSDLLTLLYGIENDTSMPMQVRRLQIKPRTSNRQVLDVTCEVASFVLKKES
;
A
#
# COMPACT_ATOMS: atom_id res chain seq x y z
N MET A 1 64.11 -39.90 -2.25
CA MET A 1 64.40 -38.48 -1.97
C MET A 1 63.36 -37.96 -0.99
N ALA A 2 63.72 -37.70 0.26
CA ALA A 2 62.79 -37.24 1.30
C ALA A 2 63.13 -35.78 1.66
N LEU A 3 62.20 -34.87 1.42
CA LEU A 3 62.31 -33.44 1.76
C LEU A 3 62.07 -33.26 3.26
N LYS A 4 63.12 -32.81 3.95
CA LYS A 4 63.16 -32.55 5.39
C LYS A 4 62.61 -31.15 5.66
N THR A 5 61.30 -31.02 5.85
CA THR A 5 60.66 -29.80 6.37
C THR A 5 60.72 -29.80 7.90
N ARG A 6 61.71 -29.11 8.47
CA ARG A 6 61.66 -28.67 9.88
C ARG A 6 62.30 -27.30 10.03
N TYR A 7 61.45 -26.27 10.01
CA TYR A 7 61.67 -25.05 10.77
C TYR A 7 60.34 -24.72 11.45
N SER A 8 60.19 -25.19 12.68
CA SER A 8 59.12 -24.76 13.58
C SER A 8 59.74 -23.73 14.53
N PRO A 9 59.51 -22.41 14.35
CA PRO A 9 60.12 -21.38 15.18
C PRO A 9 59.56 -21.31 16.61
N LEU A 10 58.65 -22.21 16.98
CA LEU A 10 57.92 -22.17 18.25
C LEU A 10 58.53 -23.03 19.37
N GLN A 11 59.62 -23.77 19.11
CA GLN A 11 60.20 -24.69 20.10
C GLN A 11 61.21 -24.06 21.07
N HIS A 12 61.62 -22.81 20.86
CA HIS A 12 62.62 -22.14 21.73
C HIS A 12 62.02 -21.12 22.71
N PHE A 13 60.70 -20.97 22.75
CA PHE A 13 60.01 -20.09 23.71
C PHE A 13 59.78 -20.82 25.04
N THR A 14 60.83 -21.34 25.66
CA THR A 14 60.76 -21.84 27.03
C THR A 14 60.87 -20.66 27.99
N LEU A 15 59.90 -20.51 28.90
CA LEU A 15 59.88 -19.45 29.92
C LEU A 15 61.20 -19.37 30.71
N ASN A 16 61.87 -20.52 30.88
CA ASN A 16 63.16 -20.63 31.55
C ASN A 16 64.29 -19.87 30.82
N ASN A 17 64.31 -19.85 29.48
CA ASN A 17 65.35 -19.14 28.70
C ASN A 17 65.18 -17.62 28.76
N VAL A 18 63.94 -17.15 28.85
CA VAL A 18 63.65 -15.72 29.03
C VAL A 18 64.07 -15.27 30.43
N MET A 19 63.83 -16.09 31.45
CA MET A 19 64.12 -15.76 32.85
C MET A 19 65.62 -15.75 33.16
N THR A 20 66.39 -16.69 32.60
CA THR A 20 67.86 -16.71 32.74
C THR A 20 68.53 -15.57 31.97
N SER A 21 68.08 -15.30 30.74
CA SER A 21 68.60 -14.19 29.92
C SER A 21 68.24 -12.81 30.49
N PHE A 22 67.13 -12.68 31.23
CA PHE A 22 66.78 -11.42 31.91
C PHE A 22 67.69 -11.14 33.12
N GLY A 23 68.26 -12.15 33.75
CA GLY A 23 69.14 -12.02 34.92
C GLY A 23 70.47 -11.35 34.59
N GLU A 24 71.10 -11.75 33.48
CA GLU A 24 72.48 -11.38 33.11
C GLU A 24 72.62 -10.08 32.29
N LEU A 25 71.51 -9.42 31.95
CA LEU A 25 71.54 -8.22 31.11
C LEU A 25 71.99 -6.96 31.88
N PRO A 26 72.83 -6.10 31.25
CA PRO A 26 73.19 -4.78 31.78
C PRO A 26 71.94 -3.93 32.10
N PRO A 27 71.98 -3.04 33.12
CA PRO A 27 70.81 -2.32 33.61
C PRO A 27 70.01 -1.56 32.53
N ARG A 28 70.71 -1.03 31.51
CA ARG A 28 70.09 -0.33 30.39
C ARG A 28 69.26 -1.25 29.49
N ASN A 29 69.71 -2.47 29.26
CA ASN A 29 69.02 -3.43 28.39
C ASN A 29 67.78 -4.04 29.07
N LYS A 30 67.77 -4.10 30.41
CA LYS A 30 66.58 -4.49 31.19
C LYS A 30 65.42 -3.52 31.00
N VAL A 31 65.69 -2.21 31.01
CA VAL A 31 64.65 -1.18 30.79
C VAL A 31 64.06 -1.27 29.38
N ILE A 32 64.90 -1.47 28.36
CA ILE A 32 64.45 -1.61 26.97
C ILE A 32 63.60 -2.88 26.80
N ALA A 33 64.05 -4.02 27.35
CA ALA A 33 63.30 -5.27 27.27
C ALA A 33 61.95 -5.17 27.99
N LEU A 34 61.90 -4.53 29.16
CA LEU A 34 60.66 -4.31 29.92
C LEU A 34 59.69 -3.39 29.17
N SER A 35 60.20 -2.37 28.47
CA SER A 35 59.40 -1.49 27.61
C SER A 35 58.81 -2.21 26.40
N ILE A 36 59.58 -3.12 25.77
CA ILE A 36 59.10 -3.91 24.63
C ILE A 36 58.02 -4.91 25.09
N VAL A 37 58.26 -5.61 26.19
CA VAL A 37 57.28 -6.55 26.76
C VAL A 37 56.01 -5.81 27.17
N GLY A 38 56.13 -4.66 27.83
CA GLY A 38 55.00 -3.81 28.20
C GLY A 38 54.22 -3.30 26.99
N GLY A 39 54.92 -2.86 25.93
CA GLY A 39 54.29 -2.42 24.68
C GLY A 39 53.53 -3.54 23.97
N VAL A 40 54.10 -4.75 23.92
CA VAL A 40 53.45 -5.92 23.32
C VAL A 40 52.21 -6.33 24.12
N LEU A 41 52.28 -6.35 25.46
CA LEU A 41 51.14 -6.65 26.33
C LEU A 41 50.01 -5.63 26.14
N LEU A 42 50.34 -4.35 26.05
CA LEU A 42 49.38 -3.27 25.85
C LEU A 42 48.70 -3.36 24.47
N LEU A 43 49.46 -3.71 23.43
CA LEU A 43 48.92 -3.93 22.08
C LEU A 43 48.00 -5.15 22.05
N LEU A 44 48.37 -6.24 22.72
CA LEU A 44 47.55 -7.45 22.85
C LEU A 44 46.23 -7.18 23.60
N PHE A 45 46.25 -6.23 24.55
CA PHE A 45 45.05 -5.82 25.29
C PHE A 45 44.14 -4.85 24.52
N LEU A 46 44.71 -3.93 23.71
CA LEU A 46 43.94 -2.97 22.92
C LEU A 46 43.34 -3.56 21.63
N PHE A 47 44.01 -4.52 21.01
CA PHE A 47 43.57 -5.14 19.76
C PHE A 47 42.14 -5.75 19.81
N PRO A 48 41.72 -6.50 20.85
CA PRO A 48 40.37 -7.07 20.91
C PRO A 48 39.27 -6.01 21.09
N LEU A 49 39.54 -4.86 21.71
CA LEU A 49 38.54 -3.79 21.91
C LEU A 49 38.15 -3.11 20.59
N SER A 50 39.09 -3.01 19.64
CA SER A 50 38.84 -2.44 18.31
C SER A 50 37.93 -3.33 17.45
N LEU A 51 38.10 -4.65 17.54
CA LEU A 51 37.28 -5.62 16.79
C LEU A 51 35.84 -5.73 17.32
N LEU A 52 35.60 -5.51 18.61
CA LEU A 52 34.25 -5.51 19.20
C LEU A 52 33.39 -4.35 18.67
N SER A 53 33.98 -3.17 18.46
CA SER A 53 33.25 -1.97 18.03
C SER A 53 32.67 -2.09 16.61
N GLY A 54 33.34 -2.85 15.72
CA GLY A 54 32.86 -3.10 14.36
C GLY A 54 31.56 -3.92 14.30
N LYS A 55 31.41 -4.93 15.17
CA LYS A 55 30.22 -5.80 15.21
C LYS A 55 29.00 -5.12 15.84
N VAL A 56 29.19 -4.21 16.80
CA VAL A 56 28.07 -3.48 17.42
C VAL A 56 27.40 -2.53 16.42
N ASN A 57 28.19 -1.92 15.53
CA ASN A 57 27.67 -1.01 14.51
C ASN A 57 26.93 -1.74 13.38
N SER A 58 27.31 -2.98 13.04
CA SER A 58 26.56 -3.79 12.07
C SER A 58 25.20 -4.22 12.62
N PHE A 59 25.12 -4.64 13.89
CA PHE A 59 23.84 -5.00 14.51
C PHE A 59 22.88 -3.82 14.63
N LYS A 60 23.37 -2.60 14.95
CA LYS A 60 22.51 -1.40 14.96
C LYS A 60 21.95 -1.06 13.59
N LYS A 61 22.75 -1.22 12.53
CA LYS A 61 22.28 -1.00 11.15
C LYS A 61 21.22 -2.04 10.76
N GLU A 62 21.44 -3.30 11.10
CA GLU A 62 20.51 -4.40 10.80
C GLU A 62 19.15 -4.21 11.50
N ILE A 63 19.16 -3.79 12.77
CA ILE A 63 17.94 -3.45 13.53
C ILE A 63 17.18 -2.27 12.89
N SER A 64 17.90 -1.23 12.45
CA SER A 64 17.27 -0.06 11.82
C SER A 64 16.63 -0.37 10.46
N VAL A 65 17.24 -1.29 9.68
CA VAL A 65 16.69 -1.75 8.41
C VAL A 65 15.45 -2.60 8.66
N ALA A 66 15.52 -3.56 9.60
CA ALA A 66 14.37 -4.38 9.97
C ALA A 66 13.18 -3.55 10.48
N GLN A 67 13.41 -2.52 11.28
CA GLN A 67 12.34 -1.61 11.73
C GLN A 67 11.68 -0.85 10.56
N LYS A 68 12.48 -0.44 9.57
CA LYS A 68 11.95 0.23 8.37
C LYS A 68 11.11 -0.70 7.51
N ASP A 69 11.53 -1.95 7.37
CA ASP A 69 10.80 -2.97 6.63
C ASP A 69 9.48 -3.34 7.33
N TYR A 70 9.48 -3.43 8.66
CA TYR A 70 8.25 -3.62 9.45
C TYR A 70 7.24 -2.48 9.28
N SER A 71 7.70 -1.22 9.29
CA SER A 71 6.82 -0.07 9.04
C SER A 71 6.17 -0.14 7.66
N GLN A 72 6.94 -0.49 6.63
CA GLN A 72 6.41 -0.61 5.27
C GLN A 72 5.39 -1.76 5.13
N ILE A 73 5.55 -2.85 5.88
CA ILE A 73 4.58 -3.95 5.90
C ILE A 73 3.28 -3.50 6.58
N LEU A 74 3.36 -2.78 7.70
CA LEU A 74 2.18 -2.24 8.37
C LEU A 74 1.41 -1.24 7.49
N ASP A 75 2.12 -0.39 6.75
CA ASP A 75 1.51 0.54 5.78
C ASP A 75 0.79 -0.21 4.64
N LYS A 76 1.34 -1.33 4.16
CA LYS A 76 0.68 -2.16 3.16
C LYS A 76 -0.52 -2.91 3.71
N ILE A 77 -0.46 -3.37 4.96
CA ILE A 77 -1.58 -4.04 5.63
C ILE A 77 -2.73 -3.05 5.84
N SER A 78 -2.45 -1.82 6.29
CA SER A 78 -3.47 -0.79 6.48
C SER A 78 -4.10 -0.38 5.14
N ALA A 79 -3.30 -0.19 4.10
CA ALA A 79 -3.81 0.07 2.74
C ALA A 79 -4.70 -1.07 2.24
N TYR A 80 -4.31 -2.33 2.46
CA TYR A 80 -5.12 -3.49 2.09
C TYR A 80 -6.43 -3.56 2.88
N GLN A 81 -6.40 -3.27 4.19
CA GLN A 81 -7.61 -3.23 5.02
C GLN A 81 -8.56 -2.12 4.60
N ASN A 82 -8.05 -0.95 4.23
CA ASN A 82 -8.87 0.16 3.72
C ASN A 82 -9.54 -0.22 2.39
N VAL A 83 -8.77 -0.75 1.44
CA VAL A 83 -9.32 -1.21 0.15
C VAL A 83 -10.35 -2.32 0.35
N LYS A 84 -10.11 -3.26 1.27
CA LYS A 84 -11.07 -4.32 1.61
C LYS A 84 -12.34 -3.74 2.24
N GLY A 85 -12.23 -2.72 3.09
CA GLY A 85 -13.37 -2.01 3.67
C GLY A 85 -14.19 -1.26 2.61
N ASP A 86 -13.52 -0.58 1.68
CA ASP A 86 -14.17 0.11 0.57
C ASP A 86 -14.90 -0.87 -0.35
N ILE A 87 -14.29 -2.03 -0.65
CA ILE A 87 -14.92 -3.11 -1.42
C ILE A 87 -16.13 -3.68 -0.67
N ALA A 88 -16.03 -3.96 0.62
CA ALA A 88 -17.16 -4.47 1.42
C ALA A 88 -18.31 -3.44 1.50
N ALA A 89 -17.99 -2.16 1.64
CA ALA A 89 -18.98 -1.08 1.62
C ALA A 89 -19.63 -0.91 0.24
N MET A 90 -18.87 -1.12 -0.84
CA MET A 90 -19.40 -1.20 -2.19
C MET A 90 -20.31 -2.43 -2.35
N GLU A 91 -19.87 -3.61 -1.93
CA GLU A 91 -20.65 -4.85 -1.94
C GLU A 91 -21.98 -4.72 -1.21
N ASP A 92 -22.01 -4.08 -0.04
CA ASP A 92 -23.24 -3.83 0.71
C ASP A 92 -24.20 -2.88 -0.01
N ARG A 93 -23.67 -1.90 -0.76
CA ARG A 93 -24.46 -0.97 -1.58
C ARG A 93 -24.99 -1.64 -2.84
N PHE A 94 -24.19 -2.48 -3.50
CA PHE A 94 -24.54 -3.16 -4.74
C PHE A 94 -25.40 -4.42 -4.51
N GLY A 95 -25.23 -5.12 -3.39
CA GLY A 95 -25.91 -6.38 -3.08
C GLY A 95 -27.36 -6.22 -2.57
N ARG A 96 -27.80 -5.00 -2.25
CA ARG A 96 -29.13 -4.70 -1.71
C ARG A 96 -30.12 -4.14 -2.74
N SER A 97 -29.75 -4.01 -4.01
CA SER A 97 -30.63 -3.43 -5.05
C SER A 97 -31.73 -4.40 -5.49
N GLY A 98 -32.69 -4.67 -4.60
CA GLY A 98 -33.93 -5.37 -4.92
C GLY A 98 -34.96 -4.41 -5.51
N GLY A 99 -34.93 -4.19 -6.83
CA GLY A 99 -35.94 -3.38 -7.53
C GLY A 99 -35.57 -3.12 -8.99
N SER A 100 -36.58 -2.96 -9.85
CA SER A 100 -36.34 -2.59 -11.26
C SER A 100 -35.85 -1.15 -11.38
N LEU A 101 -34.77 -0.93 -12.14
CA LEU A 101 -34.21 0.40 -12.41
C LEU A 101 -35.27 1.34 -13.03
N THR A 102 -36.14 0.81 -13.89
CA THR A 102 -37.26 1.57 -14.47
C THR A 102 -38.22 2.09 -13.42
N SER A 103 -38.67 1.23 -12.50
CA SER A 103 -39.56 1.63 -11.41
C SER A 103 -38.91 2.67 -10.49
N LYS A 104 -37.59 2.59 -10.30
CA LYS A 104 -36.84 3.55 -9.48
C LYS A 104 -36.82 4.94 -10.11
N ILE A 105 -36.48 5.02 -11.40
CA ILE A 105 -36.47 6.27 -12.17
C ILE A 105 -37.88 6.88 -12.24
N GLU A 106 -38.92 6.06 -12.45
CA GLU A 106 -40.31 6.54 -12.41
C GLU A 106 -40.70 7.13 -11.06
N ASN A 107 -40.34 6.46 -9.96
CA ASN A 107 -40.65 6.95 -8.61
C ASN A 107 -39.91 8.26 -8.31
N MET A 108 -38.64 8.38 -8.71
CA MET A 108 -37.87 9.62 -8.58
C MET A 108 -38.47 10.76 -9.41
N ALA A 109 -38.91 10.48 -10.64
CA ALA A 109 -39.59 11.45 -11.48
C ALA A 109 -40.88 11.94 -10.80
N LYS A 110 -41.72 11.01 -10.30
CA LYS A 110 -42.96 11.34 -9.58
C LYS A 110 -42.71 12.18 -8.32
N GLN A 111 -41.68 11.86 -7.55
CA GLN A 111 -41.30 12.64 -6.35
C GLN A 111 -40.95 14.09 -6.67
N ASN A 112 -40.41 14.33 -7.86
CA ASN A 112 -40.07 15.67 -8.35
C ASN A 112 -41.19 16.31 -9.20
N ASN A 113 -42.39 15.72 -9.21
CA ASN A 113 -43.52 16.15 -10.05
C ASN A 113 -43.20 16.19 -11.56
N LEU A 114 -42.33 15.29 -12.02
CA LEU A 114 -41.92 15.17 -13.41
C LEU A 114 -42.67 14.02 -14.09
N THR A 115 -43.06 14.25 -15.34
CA THR A 115 -43.64 13.22 -16.20
C THR A 115 -42.54 12.58 -17.04
N VAL A 116 -42.47 11.25 -17.03
CA VAL A 116 -41.59 10.50 -17.93
C VAL A 116 -42.36 10.19 -19.21
N ASP A 117 -41.89 10.69 -20.35
CA ASP A 117 -42.57 10.46 -21.63
C ASP A 117 -42.26 9.08 -22.20
N GLN A 118 -41.02 8.63 -21.99
CA GLN A 118 -40.55 7.37 -22.53
C GLN A 118 -39.48 6.78 -21.61
N LEU A 119 -39.65 5.50 -21.30
CA LEU A 119 -38.65 4.66 -20.64
C LEU A 119 -38.34 3.48 -21.54
N LYS A 120 -37.05 3.26 -21.80
CA LYS A 120 -36.56 2.16 -22.63
C LYS A 120 -35.42 1.46 -21.91
N GLU A 121 -35.68 0.22 -21.50
CA GLU A 121 -34.64 -0.67 -21.00
C GLU A 121 -33.69 -1.05 -22.13
N LYS A 122 -32.39 -1.02 -21.85
CA LYS A 122 -31.35 -1.57 -22.73
C LYS A 122 -31.00 -2.96 -22.24
N ALA A 123 -30.54 -3.81 -23.17
CA ALA A 123 -30.06 -5.13 -22.81
C ALA A 123 -28.94 -5.02 -21.74
N PRO A 124 -28.96 -5.85 -20.70
CA PRO A 124 -27.90 -5.88 -19.69
C PRO A 124 -26.54 -6.06 -20.35
N GLN A 125 -25.55 -5.30 -19.92
CA GLN A 125 -24.16 -5.52 -20.30
C GLN A 125 -23.45 -6.23 -19.16
N GLU A 126 -22.95 -7.44 -19.42
CA GLU A 126 -22.14 -8.17 -18.46
C GLU A 126 -20.66 -7.88 -18.68
N THR A 127 -19.95 -7.67 -17.58
CA THR A 127 -18.50 -7.67 -17.49
C THR A 127 -18.07 -8.79 -16.54
N ASP A 128 -16.76 -9.04 -16.42
CA ASP A 128 -16.23 -10.14 -15.60
C ASP A 128 -16.69 -10.10 -14.13
N TYR A 129 -16.97 -8.91 -13.58
CA TYR A 129 -17.33 -8.71 -12.17
C TYR A 129 -18.68 -8.02 -11.95
N LEU A 130 -19.22 -7.36 -12.96
CA LEU A 130 -20.41 -6.49 -12.83
C LEU A 130 -21.43 -6.78 -13.93
N GLU A 131 -22.70 -6.82 -13.52
CA GLU A 131 -23.85 -6.71 -14.41
C GLU A 131 -24.30 -5.25 -14.45
N ILE A 132 -24.36 -4.67 -15.66
CA ILE A 132 -24.74 -3.28 -15.90
C ILE A 132 -26.12 -3.25 -16.53
N ASN A 133 -27.10 -2.79 -15.75
CA ASN A 133 -28.47 -2.60 -16.19
C ASN A 133 -28.68 -1.14 -16.58
N SER A 134 -29.05 -0.86 -17.83
CA SER A 134 -29.15 0.50 -18.35
C SER A 134 -30.56 0.83 -18.83
N VAL A 135 -31.02 2.04 -18.54
CA VAL A 135 -32.33 2.56 -18.92
C VAL A 135 -32.17 3.94 -19.54
N GLU A 136 -32.79 4.13 -20.69
CA GLU A 136 -32.94 5.44 -21.32
C GLU A 136 -34.30 6.03 -20.94
N ALA A 137 -34.28 7.21 -20.35
CA ALA A 137 -35.47 7.95 -19.94
C ALA A 137 -35.53 9.30 -20.68
N LYS A 138 -36.73 9.65 -21.14
CA LYS A 138 -37.00 10.91 -21.82
C LYS A 138 -38.01 11.73 -21.02
N PHE A 139 -37.67 12.99 -20.82
CA PHE A 139 -38.46 13.98 -20.10
C PHE A 139 -38.66 15.19 -20.99
N SER A 140 -39.90 15.63 -21.15
CA SER A 140 -40.23 16.86 -21.87
C SER A 140 -40.71 17.91 -20.89
N ASN A 141 -40.55 19.17 -21.26
CA ASN A 141 -41.05 20.30 -20.50
C ASN A 141 -40.50 20.39 -19.06
N ILE A 142 -39.22 20.05 -18.86
CA ILE A 142 -38.56 20.12 -17.56
C ILE A 142 -37.82 21.46 -17.39
N SER A 143 -37.87 22.05 -16.20
CA SER A 143 -37.04 23.21 -15.88
C SER A 143 -35.61 22.80 -15.56
N LEU A 144 -34.64 23.71 -15.70
CA LEU A 144 -33.25 23.41 -15.37
C LEU A 144 -33.06 23.02 -13.88
N SER A 145 -33.83 23.64 -12.97
CA SER A 145 -33.77 23.35 -11.54
C SER A 145 -34.27 21.94 -11.22
N ASP A 146 -35.36 21.51 -11.86
CA ASP A 146 -35.92 20.17 -11.63
C ASP A 146 -35.00 19.10 -12.22
N LEU A 147 -34.38 19.38 -13.36
CA LEU A 147 -33.38 18.51 -13.96
C LEU A 147 -32.19 18.28 -13.02
N LEU A 148 -31.65 19.36 -12.44
CA LEU A 148 -30.53 19.26 -11.49
C LEU A 148 -30.91 18.45 -10.25
N THR A 149 -32.13 18.67 -9.73
CA THR A 149 -32.65 17.93 -8.58
C THR A 149 -32.80 16.45 -8.89
N LEU A 150 -33.31 16.11 -10.08
CA LEU A 150 -33.42 14.74 -10.57
C LEU A 150 -32.05 14.07 -10.70
N LEU A 151 -31.09 14.72 -11.36
CA LEU A 151 -29.73 14.17 -11.54
C LEU A 151 -29.03 13.95 -10.21
N TYR A 152 -29.15 14.91 -9.30
CA TYR A 152 -28.61 14.78 -7.96
C TYR A 152 -29.25 13.62 -7.19
N GLY A 153 -30.57 13.45 -7.31
CA GLY A 153 -31.29 12.33 -6.72
C GLY A 153 -30.82 10.97 -7.25
N ILE A 154 -30.56 10.87 -8.56
CA ILE A 154 -30.06 9.64 -9.19
C ILE A 154 -28.65 9.28 -8.70
N GLU A 155 -27.72 10.23 -8.72
CA GLU A 155 -26.30 9.99 -8.37
C GLU A 155 -26.08 9.79 -6.86
N ASN A 156 -26.96 10.34 -6.02
CA ASN A 156 -26.83 10.30 -4.56
C ASN A 156 -27.77 9.28 -3.88
N ASP A 157 -28.43 8.41 -4.64
CA ASP A 157 -29.29 7.38 -4.07
C ASP A 157 -28.45 6.32 -3.34
N THR A 158 -28.75 6.13 -2.04
CA THR A 158 -28.04 5.17 -1.18
C THR A 158 -28.54 3.73 -1.38
N SER A 159 -29.75 3.55 -1.92
CA SER A 159 -30.43 2.26 -2.01
C SER A 159 -30.13 1.48 -3.30
N MET A 160 -29.82 2.17 -4.39
CA MET A 160 -29.42 1.58 -5.66
C MET A 160 -28.36 2.49 -6.29
N PRO A 161 -27.10 2.06 -6.39
CA PRO A 161 -26.04 2.87 -6.98
C PRO A 161 -26.26 3.00 -8.48
N MET A 162 -26.67 4.20 -8.89
CA MET A 162 -26.98 4.56 -10.27
C MET A 162 -26.02 5.66 -10.76
N GLN A 163 -25.74 5.65 -12.06
CA GLN A 163 -24.91 6.66 -12.70
C GLN A 163 -25.51 7.09 -14.04
N VAL A 164 -25.50 8.39 -14.32
CA VAL A 164 -25.89 8.96 -15.60
C VAL A 164 -24.74 8.79 -16.60
N ARG A 165 -24.94 7.92 -17.60
CA ARG A 165 -23.96 7.63 -18.66
C ARG A 165 -24.00 8.60 -19.82
N ARG A 166 -25.20 9.07 -20.15
CA ARG A 166 -25.44 10.01 -21.24
C ARG A 166 -26.51 11.00 -20.84
N LEU A 167 -26.28 12.26 -21.15
CA LEU A 167 -27.24 13.32 -20.94
C LEU A 167 -27.31 14.18 -22.21
N GLN A 168 -28.49 14.27 -22.79
CA GLN A 168 -28.76 15.14 -23.92
C GLN A 168 -29.86 16.12 -23.53
N ILE A 169 -29.53 17.41 -23.57
CA ILE A 169 -30.44 18.50 -23.22
C ILE A 169 -30.72 19.30 -24.49
N LYS A 170 -32.00 19.50 -24.81
CA LYS A 170 -32.43 20.35 -25.92
C LYS A 170 -33.39 21.42 -25.39
N PRO A 171 -33.06 22.72 -25.49
CA PRO A 171 -34.01 23.77 -25.16
C PRO A 171 -35.15 23.77 -26.18
N ARG A 172 -36.37 23.96 -25.69
CA ARG A 172 -37.53 23.97 -26.58
C ARG A 172 -37.58 25.28 -27.37
N THR A 173 -37.93 25.19 -28.65
CA THR A 173 -38.04 26.37 -29.53
C THR A 173 -39.19 27.29 -29.12
N SER A 174 -40.27 26.75 -28.54
CA SER A 174 -41.44 27.51 -28.09
C SER A 174 -41.19 28.29 -26.79
N ASN A 175 -40.44 27.72 -25.84
CA ASN A 175 -40.05 28.37 -24.61
C ASN A 175 -38.65 27.89 -24.19
N ARG A 176 -37.67 28.80 -24.17
CA ARG A 176 -36.28 28.48 -23.82
C ARG A 176 -36.07 28.17 -22.33
N GLN A 177 -37.06 28.44 -21.48
CA GLN A 177 -37.01 28.13 -20.05
C GLN A 177 -37.33 26.67 -19.75
N VAL A 178 -37.87 25.94 -20.72
CA VAL A 178 -38.17 24.51 -20.60
C VAL A 178 -37.29 23.70 -21.55
N LEU A 179 -36.93 22.51 -21.09
CA LEU A 179 -35.97 21.62 -21.72
C LEU A 179 -36.65 20.30 -22.07
N ASP A 180 -36.21 19.71 -23.17
CA ASP A 180 -36.45 18.30 -23.48
C ASP A 180 -35.14 17.56 -23.24
N VAL A 181 -35.18 16.57 -22.34
CA VAL A 181 -34.01 15.87 -21.84
C VAL A 181 -34.14 14.39 -22.13
N THR A 182 -33.08 13.82 -22.69
CA THR A 182 -32.89 12.37 -22.76
C THR A 182 -31.69 12.03 -21.89
N CYS A 183 -31.89 11.17 -20.91
CA CYS A 183 -30.81 10.66 -20.07
C CYS A 183 -30.74 9.14 -20.10
N GLU A 184 -29.53 8.61 -20.06
CA GLU A 184 -29.25 7.20 -19.90
C GLU A 184 -28.68 6.97 -18.50
N VAL A 185 -29.37 6.16 -17.71
CA VAL A 185 -28.98 5.82 -16.34
C VAL A 185 -28.59 4.35 -16.32
N ALA A 186 -27.44 4.04 -15.74
CA ALA A 186 -26.96 2.69 -15.53
C ALA A 186 -26.90 2.38 -14.03
N SER A 187 -27.36 1.21 -13.64
CA SER A 187 -27.11 0.62 -12.33
C SER A 187 -26.09 -0.50 -12.45
N PHE A 188 -25.26 -0.64 -11.43
CA PHE A 188 -24.28 -1.70 -11.34
C PHE A 188 -24.73 -2.70 -10.29
N VAL A 189 -24.64 -3.98 -10.60
CA VAL A 189 -24.86 -5.05 -9.64
C VAL A 189 -23.64 -5.96 -9.72
N LEU A 190 -23.11 -6.35 -8.56
CA LEU A 190 -22.00 -7.30 -8.52
C LEU A 190 -22.48 -8.68 -8.95
N LYS A 191 -21.76 -9.26 -9.91
CA LYS A 191 -22.00 -10.64 -10.33
C LYS A 191 -21.54 -11.54 -9.19
N LYS A 192 -22.49 -12.13 -8.45
CA LYS A 192 -22.16 -13.21 -7.53
C LYS A 192 -21.73 -14.42 -8.36
N GLU A 193 -20.47 -14.83 -8.23
CA GLU A 193 -20.05 -16.16 -8.70
C GLU A 193 -20.99 -17.19 -8.06
N SER A 194 -21.75 -17.89 -8.92
CA SER A 194 -22.62 -18.99 -8.53
C SER A 194 -21.85 -20.29 -8.43
#